data_AF-T1K020-F1
#
_entry.id   AF-T1K020-F1
#
_cell.length_a   1.000
_cell.length_b   1.000
_cell.length_c   1.000
_cell.angle_alpha   90.00
_cell.angle_beta   90.00
_cell.angle_gamma   90.00
#
_symmetry.space_group_name_H-M   'P 1'
#
loop_
_entity.id
_entity.type
_entity.pdbx_description
1 polymer ?
#
loop_
_entity_poly.entity_id
_entity_poly.type
_entity_poly.pdbx_seq_one_letter_code
_entity_poly.pdbx_strand_id
1 'polypeptide(L)' 'MTLRHYPEISEEKGIVLMEGYYDDKILNSMEAQCLANQVQIFYGANDLTKNLLLNKFNKDPKSFDYNEVIDQFEKGLL' A
#
# COMPACT_ATOMS: atom_id res chain seq x y z
N MET A 1 3.56 -5.85 -10.71
CA MET A 1 2.57 -6.43 -9.78
C MET A 1 1.23 -5.77 -10.04
N THR A 2 0.13 -6.53 -9.97
CA THR A 2 -1.24 -6.04 -10.09
C THR A 2 -2.04 -6.57 -8.91
N LEU A 3 -2.76 -5.70 -8.20
CA LEU A 3 -3.66 -6.07 -7.11
C LEU A 3 -5.10 -5.83 -7.56
N ARG A 4 -5.97 -6.83 -7.39
CA ARG A 4 -7.39 -6.73 -7.67
C ARG A 4 -8.18 -7.00 -6.39
N HIS A 5 -9.17 -6.15 -6.14
CA HIS A 5 -10.09 -6.27 -5.01
C HIS A 5 -11.47 -6.66 -5.53
N TYR A 6 -12.12 -7.60 -4.84
CA TYR A 6 -13.42 -8.17 -5.13
C TYR A 6 -14.36 -7.84 -3.94
N PRO A 7 -15.10 -6.71 -4.01
CA PRO A 7 -15.90 -6.21 -2.88
C PRO A 7 -17.34 -6.79 -2.84
N GLU A 8 -17.69 -7.72 -3.72
CA GLU A 8 -19.06 -8.19 -3.96
C GLU A 8 -19.72 -8.82 -2.72
N ILE A 9 -18.92 -9.36 -1.80
CA ILE A 9 -19.41 -9.98 -0.54
C ILE A 9 -19.19 -9.09 0.70
N SER A 10 -18.79 -7.84 0.51
CA SER A 10 -18.45 -6.94 1.61
C SER A 10 -19.67 -6.58 2.47
N GLU A 11 -20.83 -6.35 1.87
CA GLU A 11 -22.05 -6.01 2.61
C GLU A 11 -22.60 -7.20 3.41
N GLU A 12 -22.57 -8.41 2.83
CA GLU A 12 -23.11 -9.62 3.47
C GLU A 12 -22.16 -10.18 4.53
N LYS A 13 -20.85 -10.20 4.24
CA LYS A 13 -19.85 -10.93 5.03
C LYS A 13 -18.82 -10.03 5.71
N GLY A 14 -18.83 -8.73 5.43
CA GLY A 14 -17.86 -7.78 5.99
C GLY A 14 -16.43 -7.98 5.47
N ILE A 15 -16.24 -8.69 4.35
CA ILE A 15 -14.92 -9.07 3.81
C ILE A 15 -14.81 -8.65 2.35
N VAL A 16 -13.63 -8.17 1.96
CA VAL A 16 -13.22 -7.94 0.57
C VAL A 16 -12.13 -8.95 0.22
N LEU A 17 -12.29 -9.71 -0.85
CA LEU A 17 -11.24 -10.61 -1.31
C LEU A 17 -10.22 -9.83 -2.15
N MET A 18 -8.94 -10.19 -2.02
CA MET A 18 -7.86 -9.56 -2.77
C MET A 18 -7.02 -10.64 -3.45
N GLU A 19 -6.67 -10.39 -4.72
CA GLU A 19 -5.80 -11.23 -5.52
C GLU A 19 -4.62 -10.41 -6.04
N GLY A 20 -3.42 -10.96 -5.91
CA GLY A 20 -2.18 -10.33 -6.35
C GLY A 20 -1.48 -11.15 -7.41
N TYR A 21 -1.14 -10.51 -8.53
CA TYR A 21 -0.34 -11.09 -9.60
C TYR A 21 1.01 -10.38 -9.68
N TYR A 22 2.10 -11.13 -9.79
CA TYR A 22 3.45 -10.60 -9.96
C TYR A 22 4.25 -11.44 -10.95
N ASP A 23 5.29 -10.85 -11.53
CA ASP A 23 6.25 -11.56 -12.40
C ASP A 23 7.37 -12.11 -11.52
N ASP A 24 7.48 -13.43 -11.45
CA ASP A 24 8.43 -14.17 -10.60
C ASP A 24 9.89 -14.05 -11.07
N LYS A 25 10.12 -13.50 -12.26
CA LYS A 25 11.46 -13.14 -12.75
C LYS A 25 11.97 -11.82 -12.19
N ILE A 26 11.09 -10.99 -11.65
CA ILE A 26 11.39 -9.63 -11.17
C ILE A 26 11.28 -9.54 -9.65
N LEU A 27 10.23 -10.15 -9.07
CA LEU A 27 9.95 -10.12 -7.63
C LEU A 27 9.70 -11.53 -7.13
N ASN A 28 10.22 -11.85 -5.96
CA ASN A 28 9.79 -13.06 -5.25
C ASN A 28 8.45 -12.84 -4.52
N SER A 29 7.85 -13.93 -4.03
CA SER A 29 6.55 -13.88 -3.35
C SER A 29 6.56 -13.00 -2.11
N MET A 30 7.66 -13.00 -1.34
CA MET A 30 7.80 -12.21 -0.12
C MET A 30 7.91 -10.71 -0.42
N GLU A 31 8.64 -10.34 -1.47
CA GLU A 31 8.75 -8.95 -1.93
C GLU A 31 7.42 -8.43 -2.46
N ALA A 32 6.72 -9.23 -3.28
CA ALA A 32 5.40 -8.89 -3.78
C ALA A 32 4.40 -8.71 -2.64
N GLN A 33 4.41 -9.61 -1.65
CA GLN A 33 3.56 -9.50 -0.47
C GLN A 33 3.91 -8.27 0.39
N CYS A 34 5.20 -7.98 0.56
CA CYS A 34 5.66 -6.78 1.26
C CYS A 34 5.10 -5.51 0.60
N LEU A 35 5.20 -5.40 -0.73
CA LEU A 35 4.63 -4.27 -1.47
C LEU A 35 3.11 -4.18 -1.31
N ALA A 36 2.39 -5.31 -1.36
CA ALA A 36 0.94 -5.33 -1.15
C ALA A 36 0.55 -4.83 0.26
N ASN A 37 1.27 -5.26 1.29
CA ASN A 37 1.07 -4.79 2.66
C ASN A 37 1.33 -3.29 2.78
N GLN A 38 2.38 -2.78 2.12
CA GLN A 38 2.74 -1.36 2.17
C GLN A 38 1.67 -0.48 1.52
N VAL A 39 1.03 -0.94 0.44
CA VAL A 39 -0.17 -0.27 -0.10
C VAL A 39 -1.27 -0.16 0.94
N GLN A 40 -1.55 -1.23 1.69
CA GLN A 40 -2.55 -1.23 2.76
C GLN A 40 -2.16 -0.34 3.94
N ILE A 41 -0.88 -0.31 4.32
CA ILE A 41 -0.37 0.54 5.42
C ILE A 41 -0.50 2.02 5.07
N PHE A 42 -0.19 2.41 3.83
CA PHE A 42 -0.29 3.82 3.43
C PHE A 42 -1.73 4.27 3.18
N TYR A 43 -2.55 3.47 2.50
CA TYR A 43 -3.91 3.88 2.09
C TYR A 43 -5.04 3.41 3.03
N GLY A 44 -4.78 2.43 3.90
CA GLY A 44 -5.78 1.82 4.77
C GLY A 44 -5.56 2.07 6.26
N ALA A 45 -4.36 2.49 6.68
CA ALA A 45 -4.11 2.80 8.09
C ALA A 45 -4.65 4.18 8.47
N ASN A 46 -5.18 4.31 9.69
CA ASN A 46 -5.55 5.60 10.25
C ASN A 46 -4.31 6.31 10.85
N ASP A 47 -3.31 6.58 10.01
CA ASP A 47 -2.05 7.22 10.38
C ASP A 47 -1.94 8.60 9.72
N LEU A 48 -1.93 9.65 10.54
CA LEU A 48 -1.87 11.03 10.05
C LEU A 48 -0.62 11.32 9.22
N THR A 49 0.53 10.74 9.58
CA THR A 49 1.80 10.97 8.88
C THR A 49 1.74 10.39 7.48
N LYS A 50 1.28 9.15 7.34
CA LYS A 50 1.15 8.46 6.05
C LYS A 50 0.08 9.13 5.17
N ASN A 51 -1.04 9.56 5.76
CA ASN A 51 -2.08 10.31 5.06
C ASN A 51 -1.57 11.66 4.52
N LEU A 52 -0.78 12.39 5.31
CA LEU A 52 -0.17 13.64 4.86
C LEU A 52 0.84 13.42 3.72
N LEU A 53 1.64 12.36 3.80
CA LEU A 53 2.56 11.97 2.72
C LEU A 53 1.82 11.64 1.42
N LEU A 54 0.75 10.85 1.51
CA LEU A 54 -0.11 10.56 0.36
C LEU A 54 -0.75 11.82 -0.20
N ASN A 55 -1.19 12.75 0.64
CA ASN A 55 -1.78 14.00 0.18
C ASN A 55 -0.74 14.88 -0.54
N LYS A 56 0.48 15.04 0.02
CA LYS A 56 1.58 15.73 -0.65
C LYS A 56 1.86 15.10 -2.01
N PHE A 57 2.05 13.78 -2.06
CA PHE A 57 2.31 13.05 -3.30
C PHE A 57 1.23 13.27 -4.38
N ASN A 58 -0.04 13.19 -4.00
CA ASN A 58 -1.17 13.24 -4.94
C ASN A 58 -1.66 14.66 -5.29
N LYS A 59 -1.44 15.66 -4.42
CA LYS A 59 -2.07 16.99 -4.52
C LYS A 59 -1.08 18.16 -4.47
N ASP A 60 0.08 17.99 -3.85
CA ASP A 60 1.14 19.01 -3.80
C ASP A 60 2.54 18.38 -3.99
N PRO A 61 2.84 17.88 -5.19
CA PRO A 61 4.07 17.13 -5.44
C PRO A 61 5.34 17.98 -5.26
N LYS A 62 5.24 19.31 -5.15
CA LYS A 62 6.38 20.20 -4.89
C LYS A 62 6.86 20.13 -3.44
N SER A 63 5.98 19.78 -2.50
CA SER A 63 6.32 19.62 -1.08
C SER A 63 6.52 18.15 -0.67
N PHE A 64 6.42 17.23 -1.64
CA PHE A 64 6.63 15.81 -1.42
C PHE A 64 8.13 15.49 -1.30
N ASP A 65 8.51 14.79 -0.24
CA ASP A 65 9.84 14.25 -0.03
C ASP A 65 9.77 12.71 -0.02
N TYR A 66 10.48 12.07 -0.96
CA TYR A 66 10.50 10.62 -1.04
C TYR A 66 11.33 9.97 0.08
N ASN A 67 12.23 10.72 0.73
CA ASN A 67 12.98 10.20 1.88
C ASN A 67 12.05 9.93 3.07
N GLU A 68 11.05 10.81 3.30
CA GLU A 68 10.02 10.57 4.33
C GLU A 68 9.23 9.27 4.05
N VAL A 69 9.02 8.90 2.77
CA VAL A 69 8.36 7.64 2.42
C VAL A 69 9.24 6.44 2.73
N ILE A 70 10.54 6.48 2.41
CA ILE A 70 11.50 5.41 2.74
C ILE A 70 11.55 5.21 4.25
N ASP A 71 11.69 6.29 5.03
CA ASP A 71 11.71 6.23 6.49
C ASP A 71 10.44 5.59 7.07
N GLN A 72 9.26 5.93 6.52
CA GLN A 72 7.99 5.35 6.96
C GLN A 72 7.82 3.90 6.52
N PHE A 73 8.32 3.55 5.33
CA PHE A 73 8.32 2.19 4.81
C PHE A 73 9.14 1.28 5.72
N GLU A 74 10.37 1.66 6.05
CA GLU A 74 11.28 0.90 6.91
C GLU A 74 10.73 0.74 8.34
N LYS A 75 10.11 1.79 8.89
CA LYS A 75 9.43 1.70 10.20
C LYS A 75 8.25 0.73 10.18
N GLY A 76 7.59 0.54 9.05
CA GLY A 76 6.50 -0.42 8.89
C GLY A 76 6.96 -1.87 8.68
N LEU A 77 8.27 -2.13 8.59
CA LEU A 77 8.85 -3.47 8.49
C LEU A 77 9.21 -4.08 9.87
N LEU A 78 9.21 -3.27 10.93
CA LEU A 78 9.47 -3.65 12.33
C LEU A 78 8.16 -3.82 13.10
#